data_AF-A0A1Y5CZL6-F1
#
_entry.id   AF-A0A1Y5CZL6-F1
#
_cell.length_a   1.000
_cell.length_b   1.000
_cell.length_c   1.000
_cell.angle_alpha   90.00
_cell.angle_beta   90.00
_cell.angle_gamma   90.00
#
_symmetry.space_group_name_H-M   'P 1'
#
loop_
_entity.id
_entity.type
_entity.pdbx_description
1 polymer ?
#
loop_
_entity_poly.entity_id
_entity_poly.type
_entity_poly.pdbx_seq_one_letter_code
_entity_poly.pdbx_strand_id
1 'polypeptide(L)'
;MLRTCLNILILTLTLTGCDLVNKKSDYVGGFATQTGNCNATGDSAINLSKQHIEIGFYCFLKKCAYMEGETSQGGFFHLKDDNGHYIKGRVTRYEASGSWFLNMKGQNCSGYWTALKN
;
A
#
# COMPACT_ATOMS: atom_id res chain seq x y z
N MET A 1 -11.43 44.99 -15.10
CA MET A 1 -12.22 43.76 -14.86
C MET A 1 -11.66 42.52 -15.59
N LEU A 2 -11.08 42.64 -16.79
CA LEU A 2 -10.53 41.50 -17.52
C LEU A 2 -9.30 40.82 -16.86
N ARG A 3 -8.44 41.59 -16.17
CA ARG A 3 -7.24 41.08 -15.47
C ARG A 3 -7.56 40.23 -14.23
N THR A 4 -8.68 40.47 -13.56
CA THR A 4 -9.07 39.72 -12.37
C THR A 4 -9.60 38.33 -12.72
N CYS A 5 -10.31 38.19 -13.85
CA CYS A 5 -10.82 36.89 -14.31
C CYS A 5 -9.70 35.94 -14.76
N LEU A 6 -8.61 36.46 -15.34
CA LEU A 6 -7.48 35.65 -15.80
C LEU A 6 -6.70 35.02 -14.62
N ASN A 7 -6.57 35.73 -13.50
CA ASN A 7 -5.87 35.22 -12.32
C ASN A 7 -6.68 34.12 -11.59
N ILE A 8 -8.01 34.17 -11.63
CA ILE A 8 -8.88 33.13 -11.06
C ILE A 8 -8.78 31.84 -11.88
N LEU A 9 -8.67 31.94 -13.21
CA LEU A 9 -8.57 30.77 -14.10
C LEU A 9 -7.24 30.01 -13.95
N ILE A 10 -6.15 30.71 -13.63
CA ILE A 10 -4.83 30.06 -13.38
C ILE A 10 -4.84 29.36 -12.01
N LEU A 11 -5.55 29.90 -11.01
CA LEU A 11 -5.63 29.30 -9.68
C LEU A 11 -6.46 28.00 -9.67
N THR A 12 -7.51 27.89 -10.49
CA THR A 12 -8.32 26.66 -10.53
C THR A 12 -7.61 25.50 -11.23
N LEU A 13 -6.65 25.77 -12.11
CA LEU A 13 -5.86 24.75 -12.81
C LEU A 13 -4.76 24.12 -11.94
N THR A 14 -4.32 24.78 -10.87
CA THR A 14 -3.35 24.20 -9.92
C THR A 14 -4.01 23.36 -8.83
N LEU A 15 -5.32 23.52 -8.62
CA LEU A 15 -6.09 22.78 -7.60
C LEU A 15 -6.57 21.39 -8.08
N THR A 16 -6.61 21.13 -9.39
CA THR A 16 -7.00 19.80 -9.93
C THR A 16 -5.82 18.81 -10.00
N GLY A 17 -4.59 19.26 -9.69
CA GLY A 17 -3.38 18.45 -9.75
C GLY A 17 -3.13 17.52 -8.56
N CYS A 18 -3.89 17.64 -7.47
CA CYS A 18 -3.66 16.82 -6.27
C CYS A 18 -4.38 15.46 -6.27
N ASP A 19 -5.42 15.28 -7.10
CA ASP A 19 -6.27 14.07 -7.06
C ASP A 19 -5.92 13.02 -8.13
N LEU A 20 -4.99 13.31 -9.05
CA LEU A 20 -4.78 12.47 -10.25
C LEU A 20 -3.70 11.39 -10.14
N VAL A 21 -2.97 11.27 -9.02
CA VAL A 21 -1.78 10.36 -8.95
C VAL A 21 -1.90 9.26 -7.88
N ASN A 22 -2.88 9.31 -6.98
CA ASN A 22 -3.12 8.19 -6.08
C ASN A 22 -4.15 7.25 -6.70
N LYS A 23 -3.69 6.14 -7.31
CA LYS A 23 -4.57 4.98 -7.56
C LYS A 23 -5.35 4.73 -6.27
N LYS A 24 -6.67 4.95 -6.27
CA LYS A 24 -7.53 4.66 -5.13
C LYS A 24 -7.39 3.16 -4.85
N SER A 25 -6.74 2.79 -3.75
CA SER A 25 -6.45 1.39 -3.47
C SER A 25 -7.73 0.62 -3.16
N ASP A 26 -7.77 -0.64 -3.58
CA ASP A 26 -8.91 -1.54 -3.36
C ASP A 26 -9.15 -1.82 -1.88
N TYR A 27 -8.07 -1.91 -1.11
CA TYR A 27 -8.11 -2.09 0.35
C TYR A 27 -7.09 -1.16 1.00
N VAL A 28 -7.44 -0.65 2.18
CA VAL A 28 -6.58 0.22 3.00
C VAL A 28 -6.62 -0.25 4.45
N GLY A 29 -5.46 -0.23 5.10
CA GLY A 29 -5.35 -0.46 6.53
C GLY A 29 -3.94 -0.20 7.02
N GLY A 30 -3.40 -1.11 7.83
CA GLY A 30 -2.10 -0.90 8.46
C GLY A 30 -1.31 -2.18 8.70
N PHE A 31 -0.05 -1.99 9.05
CA PHE A 31 0.87 -3.05 9.47
C PHE A 31 1.51 -2.71 10.81
N ALA A 32 1.91 -3.74 11.54
CA ALA A 32 2.65 -3.61 12.79
C ALA A 32 3.76 -4.65 12.84
N THR A 33 4.93 -4.25 13.34
CA THR A 33 6.07 -5.13 13.55
C THR A 33 5.87 -5.93 14.84
N GLN A 34 6.10 -7.24 14.79
CA GLN A 34 6.07 -8.13 15.96
C GLN A 34 7.48 -8.52 16.42
N THR A 35 8.41 -8.72 15.48
CA THR A 35 9.79 -9.15 15.80
C THR A 35 10.82 -8.43 14.91
N GLY A 36 12.05 -8.33 15.42
CA GLY A 36 13.15 -7.56 14.82
C GLY A 36 13.53 -6.35 15.68
N ASN A 37 14.63 -5.67 15.33
CA ASN A 37 15.13 -4.48 16.05
C ASN A 37 14.43 -3.18 15.63
N CYS A 38 13.24 -3.31 15.06
CA CYS A 38 12.50 -2.25 14.39
C CYS A 38 11.13 -2.12 15.02
N ASN A 39 10.85 -0.95 15.59
CA ASN A 39 9.48 -0.59 15.98
C ASN A 39 8.87 0.20 14.82
N ALA A 40 8.14 -0.50 13.93
CA ALA A 40 7.48 0.11 12.80
C ALA A 40 5.99 -0.26 12.76
N THR A 41 5.18 0.79 12.65
CA THR A 41 3.77 0.74 12.24
C THR A 41 3.59 1.68 11.06
N GLY A 42 2.55 1.45 10.28
CA GLY A 42 2.24 2.31 9.15
C GLY A 42 1.05 1.81 8.37
N ASP A 43 0.82 2.42 7.22
CA ASP A 43 -0.33 2.13 6.40
C ASP A 43 -0.02 1.00 5.42
N SER A 44 -1.06 0.23 5.07
CA SER A 44 -1.01 -0.74 3.98
C SER A 44 -2.05 -0.37 2.92
N ALA A 45 -1.66 -0.51 1.67
CA ALA A 45 -2.52 -0.26 0.52
C ALA A 45 -2.40 -1.43 -0.46
N ILE A 46 -3.54 -1.95 -0.89
CA ILE A 46 -3.61 -3.17 -1.70
C ILE A 46 -4.47 -2.89 -2.92
N ASN A 47 -3.96 -3.26 -4.10
CA ASN A 47 -4.74 -3.30 -5.34
C ASN A 47 -4.93 -4.77 -5.72
N LEU A 48 -6.16 -5.14 -6.05
CA LEU A 48 -6.50 -6.50 -6.48
C LEU A 48 -7.27 -6.45 -7.80
N SER A 49 -6.66 -6.98 -8.87
CA SER A 49 -7.28 -7.09 -10.17
C SER A 49 -7.27 -8.54 -10.62
N LYS A 50 -8.46 -9.17 -10.64
CA LYS A 50 -8.63 -10.61 -10.88
C LYS A 50 -7.80 -11.43 -9.89
N GLN A 51 -6.69 -12.01 -10.34
CA GLN A 51 -5.75 -12.77 -9.51
C GLN A 51 -4.46 -12.00 -9.24
N HIS A 52 -4.23 -10.86 -9.89
CA HIS A 52 -3.06 -10.05 -9.68
C HIS A 52 -3.22 -9.16 -8.44
N ILE A 53 -2.21 -9.15 -7.57
CA ILE A 53 -2.19 -8.40 -6.32
C ILE A 53 -0.94 -7.54 -6.22
N GLU A 54 -1.14 -6.28 -5.84
CA GLU A 54 -0.06 -5.33 -5.49
C GLU A 54 -0.25 -4.93 -4.02
N ILE A 55 0.81 -5.00 -3.21
CA ILE A 55 0.79 -4.61 -1.79
C ILE A 55 1.90 -3.61 -1.51
N GLY A 56 1.53 -2.44 -1.00
CA GLY A 56 2.47 -1.42 -0.53
C GLY A 56 2.33 -1.18 0.97
N PHE A 57 3.46 -1.12 1.67
CA PHE A 57 3.55 -0.63 3.04
C PHE A 57 4.17 0.77 3.06
N TYR A 58 3.59 1.65 3.87
CA TYR A 58 3.94 3.07 3.92
C TYR A 58 4.38 3.48 5.33
N CYS A 59 5.61 3.97 5.43
CA CYS A 59 6.22 4.46 6.65
C CYS A 59 6.24 5.99 6.59
N PHE A 60 5.40 6.67 7.38
CA PHE A 60 5.26 8.14 7.38
C PHE A 60 5.08 8.72 5.96
N LEU A 61 4.01 8.31 5.27
CA LEU A 61 3.63 8.77 3.92
C LEU A 61 4.59 8.36 2.79
N LYS A 62 5.68 7.64 3.07
CA LYS A 62 6.59 7.10 2.04
C LYS A 62 6.44 5.60 1.94
N LYS A 63 6.28 5.09 0.72
CA LYS A 63 6.30 3.64 0.44
C LYS A 63 7.65 3.09 0.89
N CYS A 64 7.64 2.19 1.87
CA CYS A 64 8.84 1.59 2.46
C CYS A 64 9.00 0.11 2.11
N ALA A 65 7.93 -0.56 1.67
CA ALA A 65 8.01 -1.87 1.05
C ALA A 65 6.93 -2.03 -0.02
N TYR A 66 7.20 -2.87 -1.01
CA TYR A 66 6.28 -3.17 -2.10
C TYR A 66 6.54 -4.57 -2.62
N MET A 67 5.47 -5.33 -2.84
CA MET A 67 5.52 -6.60 -3.56
C MET A 67 4.28 -6.74 -4.43
N GLU A 68 4.42 -7.41 -5.56
CA GLU A 68 3.34 -7.75 -6.46
C GLU A 68 3.46 -9.20 -6.92
N GLY A 69 2.35 -9.77 -7.39
CA GLY A 69 2.32 -11.11 -7.95
C GLY A 69 0.90 -11.64 -8.04
N GLU A 70 0.76 -12.96 -7.93
CA GLU A 70 -0.52 -13.63 -8.15
C GLU A 70 -1.09 -14.22 -6.86
N THR A 71 -2.41 -14.18 -6.78
CA THR A 71 -3.23 -14.87 -5.79
C THR A 71 -3.66 -16.24 -6.32
N SER A 72 -3.82 -17.18 -5.41
CA SER A 72 -4.38 -18.50 -5.64
C SER A 72 -5.88 -18.53 -5.33
N GLN A 73 -6.53 -19.66 -5.61
CA GLN A 73 -7.94 -19.88 -5.28
C GLN A 73 -8.24 -19.54 -3.82
N GLY A 74 -9.36 -18.86 -3.57
CA GLY A 74 -9.75 -18.42 -2.22
C GLY A 74 -9.05 -17.14 -1.74
N GLY A 75 -8.27 -16.50 -2.63
CA GLY A 75 -7.61 -15.20 -2.40
C GLY A 75 -6.32 -15.31 -1.60
N PHE A 76 -5.78 -16.51 -1.41
CA PHE A 76 -4.51 -16.73 -0.71
C PHE A 76 -3.33 -16.33 -1.59
N PHE A 77 -2.25 -15.83 -1.00
CA PHE A 77 -1.04 -15.49 -1.74
C PHE A 77 0.21 -15.58 -0.86
N HIS A 78 1.37 -15.70 -1.53
CA HIS A 78 2.68 -15.67 -0.91
C HIS A 78 3.68 -15.06 -1.90
N LEU A 79 3.91 -13.76 -1.77
CA LEU A 79 4.87 -13.00 -2.57
C LEU A 79 6.25 -13.12 -1.94
N LYS A 80 7.30 -13.33 -2.73
CA LYS A 80 8.68 -13.48 -2.26
C LYS A 80 9.64 -12.73 -3.18
N ASP A 81 10.71 -12.19 -2.61
CA ASP A 81 11.87 -11.71 -3.37
C ASP A 81 13.03 -12.72 -3.33
N ASP A 82 14.08 -12.46 -4.11
CA ASP A 82 15.27 -13.32 -4.18
C ASP A 82 16.10 -13.34 -2.88
N ASN A 83 15.86 -12.38 -1.98
CA ASN A 83 16.54 -12.27 -0.69
C ASN A 83 15.81 -13.05 0.42
N GLY A 84 14.70 -13.73 0.09
CA GLY A 84 13.90 -14.50 1.05
C GLY A 84 12.94 -13.66 1.89
N HIS A 85 12.76 -12.37 1.57
CA HIS A 85 11.68 -11.56 2.13
C HIS A 85 10.34 -11.97 1.53
N TYR A 86 9.26 -11.75 2.27
CA TYR A 86 7.93 -12.10 1.82
C TYR A 86 6.81 -11.22 2.38
N ILE A 87 5.72 -11.19 1.64
CA ILE A 87 4.38 -10.83 2.14
C ILE A 87 3.44 -11.98 1.78
N LYS A 88 2.76 -12.54 2.78
CA LYS A 88 1.78 -13.60 2.58
C LYS A 88 0.49 -13.28 3.31
N GLY A 89 -0.62 -13.78 2.80
CA GLY A 89 -1.92 -13.56 3.41
C GLY A 89 -3.07 -14.07 2.58
N ARG A 90 -4.24 -13.51 2.87
CA ARG A 90 -5.47 -13.78 2.15
C ARG A 90 -6.23 -12.49 1.92
N VAL A 91 -6.75 -12.32 0.71
CA VAL A 91 -7.73 -11.28 0.38
C VAL A 91 -9.11 -11.92 0.26
N THR A 92 -10.09 -11.33 0.95
CA THR A 92 -11.50 -11.69 0.86
C THR A 92 -12.30 -10.54 0.26
N ARG A 93 -13.62 -10.71 0.16
CA ARG A 93 -14.51 -9.64 -0.30
C ARG A 93 -14.48 -8.39 0.59
N TYR A 94 -14.19 -8.53 1.88
CA TYR A 94 -14.37 -7.47 2.88
C TYR A 94 -13.06 -7.00 3.50
N GLU A 95 -12.11 -7.92 3.67
CA GLU A 95 -10.84 -7.66 4.33
C GLU A 95 -9.71 -8.42 3.65
N ALA A 96 -8.50 -7.94 3.86
CA ALA A 96 -7.26 -8.56 3.50
C ALA A 96 -6.35 -8.56 4.73
N SER A 97 -5.72 -9.68 5.05
CA SER A 97 -4.82 -9.76 6.20
C SER A 97 -3.74 -10.82 6.00
N GLY A 98 -2.67 -10.70 6.78
CA GLY A 98 -1.58 -11.66 6.71
C GLY A 98 -0.36 -11.27 7.53
N SER A 99 0.77 -11.82 7.13
CA SER A 99 2.06 -11.66 7.78
C SER A 99 3.14 -11.30 6.77
N TRP A 100 4.21 -10.68 7.23
CA TRP A 100 5.29 -10.20 6.39
C TRP A 100 6.64 -10.42 7.07
N PHE A 101 7.69 -10.56 6.26
CA PHE A 101 9.09 -10.48 6.65
C PHE A 101 9.83 -9.68 5.58
N LEU A 102 10.31 -8.48 5.92
CA LEU A 102 10.81 -7.50 4.97
C LEU A 102 12.04 -6.77 5.53
N ASN A 103 12.89 -6.27 4.65
CA ASN A 103 13.89 -5.28 5.04
C ASN A 103 13.23 -3.89 5.17
N MET A 104 13.06 -3.43 6.41
CA MET A 104 12.54 -2.10 6.73
C MET A 104 13.67 -1.21 7.20
N LYS A 105 13.96 -0.14 6.44
CA LYS A 105 15.00 0.85 6.79
C LYS A 105 16.37 0.21 7.09
N GLY A 106 16.75 -0.84 6.36
CA GLY A 106 18.03 -1.53 6.52
C GLY A 106 18.04 -2.66 7.56
N GLN A 107 16.89 -2.96 8.19
CA GLN A 107 16.78 -4.04 9.17
C GLN A 107 15.74 -5.08 8.76
N ASN A 108 16.01 -6.35 9.03
CA ASN A 108 15.06 -7.43 8.78
C ASN A 108 14.01 -7.45 9.90
N CYS A 109 12.75 -7.31 9.49
CA CYS A 109 11.61 -7.09 10.36
C CYS A 109 10.49 -8.03 9.97
N SER A 110 9.65 -8.45 10.92
CA SER A 110 8.43 -9.20 10.60
C SER A 110 7.26 -8.77 11.45
N GLY A 111 6.07 -9.05 10.95
CA GLY A 111 4.85 -8.77 11.69
C GLY A 111 3.59 -9.13 10.92
N TYR A 112 2.51 -8.43 11.26
CA TYR A 112 1.20 -8.63 10.67
C TYR A 112 0.70 -7.36 10.00
N TRP A 113 -0.26 -7.55 9.10
CA TRP A 113 -0.93 -6.47 8.42
C TRP A 113 -2.41 -6.83 8.24
N THR A 114 -3.25 -5.79 8.18
CA THR A 114 -4.68 -5.91 7.92
C THR A 114 -5.16 -4.70 7.14
N ALA A 115 -6.11 -4.90 6.23
CA ALA A 115 -6.72 -3.87 5.40
C ALA A 115 -8.20 -4.19 5.15
N LEU A 116 -9.03 -3.17 5.15
CA LEU A 116 -10.45 -3.26 4.85
C LEU A 116 -10.71 -2.78 3.41
N LYS A 117 -11.74 -3.34 2.78
CA LYS A 117 -12.18 -2.92 1.44
C LYS A 117 -12.62 -1.44 1.48
N ASN A 118 -12.10 -0.64 0.55
CA ASN A 118 -12.51 0.74 0.31
C ASN A 118 -13.83 0.87 -0.45
#